data_AF-A0A939PKB7-F1
#
_entry.id   AF-A0A939PKB7-F1
#
_cell.length_a   1.000
_cell.length_b   1.000
_cell.length_c   1.000
_cell.angle_alpha   90.00
_cell.angle_beta   90.00
_cell.angle_gamma   90.00
#
_symmetry.space_group_name_H-M   'P 1'
#
loop_
_entity.id
_entity.type
_entity.pdbx_description
1 polymer ?
#
loop_
_entity_poly.entity_id
_entity_poly.type
_entity_poly.pdbx_seq_one_letter_code
_entity_poly.pdbx_strand_id
1 'polypeptide(L)'
;MWQTITLSFLGGVMGGNAFPHFVHGITRKRYPNVTGNGPIPNLIGGWVGLVVAALLIYWAHGDRHPAAAFGFAALGVLLIGLFHAGPGAFGRAETPK
;
A
#
# COMPACT_ATOMS: atom_id res chain seq x y z
N MET A 1 -11.77 18.32 7.65
CA MET A 1 -10.39 17.98 8.05
C MET A 1 -10.19 16.54 8.49
N TRP A 2 -10.94 15.99 9.47
CA TRP A 2 -10.74 14.59 9.92
C TRP A 2 -10.86 13.56 8.78
N GLN A 3 -11.92 13.66 7.96
CA GLN A 3 -12.08 12.82 6.77
C GLN A 3 -10.87 12.87 5.84
N THR A 4 -10.37 14.08 5.53
CA THR A 4 -9.20 14.26 4.66
C THR A 4 -7.96 13.58 5.25
N ILE A 5 -7.70 13.80 6.54
CA ILE A 5 -6.58 13.17 7.25
C ILE A 5 -6.68 11.65 7.19
N THR A 6 -7.82 11.09 7.61
CA THR A 6 -8.03 9.64 7.71
C THR A 6 -7.98 8.98 6.33
N LEU A 7 -8.72 9.49 5.35
CA LEU A 7 -8.81 8.87 4.03
C LEU A 7 -7.51 9.05 3.22
N SER A 8 -6.83 10.19 3.33
CA SER A 8 -5.51 10.35 2.71
C SER A 8 -4.47 9.43 3.33
N PHE A 9 -4.45 9.30 4.67
CA PHE A 9 -3.58 8.35 5.35
C PHE A 9 -3.82 6.91 4.90
N LEU A 10 -5.08 6.46 4.93
CA LEU A 10 -5.46 5.12 4.50
C LEU A 10 -5.19 4.89 3.01
N GLY A 11 -5.42 5.91 2.17
CA GLY A 11 -5.09 5.87 0.75
C GLY A 11 -3.59 5.69 0.51
N GLY A 12 -2.75 6.39 1.27
CA GLY A 12 -1.30 6.21 1.25
C GLY A 12 -0.86 4.81 1.70
N VAL A 13 -1.39 4.32 2.84
CA VAL A 13 -1.12 2.96 3.33
C VAL A 13 -1.53 1.91 2.30
N MET A 14 -2.74 2.00 1.76
CA MET A 14 -3.25 1.06 0.78
C MET A 14 -2.44 1.10 -0.52
N GLY A 15 -2.10 2.29 -1.01
CA GLY A 15 -1.30 2.47 -2.22
C GLY A 15 0.10 1.87 -2.05
N GLY A 16 0.78 2.18 -0.94
CA GLY A 16 2.10 1.61 -0.63
C GLY A 16 2.06 0.10 -0.42
N ASN A 17 1.00 -0.44 0.20
CA ASN A 17 0.80 -1.89 0.35
C ASN A 17 0.55 -2.59 -0.98
N ALA A 18 -0.26 -1.99 -1.86
CA ALA A 18 -0.66 -2.59 -3.13
C ALA A 18 0.48 -2.60 -4.16
N PHE A 19 1.37 -1.61 -4.09
CA PHE A 19 2.48 -1.43 -5.02
C PHE A 19 3.38 -2.66 -5.20
N PRO A 20 3.94 -3.30 -4.15
CA PRO A 20 4.79 -4.48 -4.32
C PRO A 20 4.03 -5.64 -4.97
N HIS A 21 2.76 -5.90 -4.61
CA HIS A 21 1.95 -6.93 -5.26
C HIS A 21 1.81 -6.65 -6.76
N PHE A 22 1.46 -5.41 -7.14
CA PHE A 22 1.29 -5.02 -8.54
C PHE A 22 2.59 -5.20 -9.32
N VAL A 23 3.71 -4.67 -8.80
CA VAL A 23 5.03 -4.77 -9.44
C VAL A 23 5.46 -6.22 -9.60
N HIS A 24 5.33 -7.06 -8.56
CA HIS A 24 5.70 -8.47 -8.66
C HIS A 24 4.79 -9.23 -9.63
N GLY A 25 3.50 -8.88 -9.69
CA GLY A 25 2.55 -9.43 -10.65
C GLY A 25 2.94 -9.17 -12.12
N ILE A 26 3.18 -7.90 -12.48
CA ILE A 26 3.55 -7.53 -13.86
C ILE A 26 4.97 -7.98 -14.24
N THR A 27 5.86 -8.18 -13.27
CA THR A 27 7.24 -8.65 -13.50
C THR A 27 7.39 -10.17 -13.39
N ARG A 28 6.28 -10.92 -13.26
CA ARG A 28 6.26 -12.39 -13.12
C ARG A 28 7.09 -12.93 -11.95
N LYS A 29 7.17 -12.17 -10.86
CA LYS A 29 7.85 -12.58 -9.61
C LYS A 29 6.82 -13.06 -8.58
N ARG A 30 7.23 -13.96 -7.70
CA ARG A 30 6.43 -14.36 -6.55
C ARG A 30 6.52 -13.31 -5.45
N TYR A 31 5.43 -13.12 -4.72
CA TYR A 31 5.35 -12.23 -3.56
C TYR A 31 4.27 -12.73 -2.59
N PRO A 32 4.46 -12.64 -1.26
CA PRO A 32 3.46 -13.08 -0.28
C PRO A 32 2.10 -12.43 -0.54
N ASN A 33 1.04 -13.23 -0.67
CA ASN A 33 -0.32 -12.74 -0.92
C ASN A 33 -1.35 -13.75 -0.41
N VAL A 34 -2.39 -13.23 0.24
CA VAL A 34 -3.48 -14.00 0.88
C VAL A 34 -4.20 -14.96 -0.07
N THR A 35 -4.28 -14.59 -1.35
CA THR A 35 -4.97 -15.34 -2.41
C THR A 35 -4.02 -16.23 -3.24
N GLY A 36 -2.72 -16.24 -2.91
CA GLY A 36 -1.70 -17.07 -3.55
C GLY A 36 -0.46 -16.28 -3.98
N ASN A 37 0.73 -16.87 -3.85
CA ASN A 37 2.00 -16.15 -4.04
C ASN A 37 2.45 -16.02 -5.51
N GLY A 38 1.64 -16.46 -6.47
CA GLY A 38 1.97 -16.42 -7.90
C GLY A 38 1.84 -15.03 -8.53
N PRO A 39 2.28 -14.84 -9.79
CA PRO A 39 2.19 -13.55 -10.47
C PRO A 39 0.75 -13.05 -10.68
N ILE A 40 -0.19 -13.91 -11.09
CA ILE A 40 -1.57 -13.49 -11.39
C ILE A 40 -2.30 -13.01 -10.14
N PRO A 41 -2.32 -13.76 -9.00
CA PRO A 41 -2.94 -13.26 -7.78
C PRO A 41 -2.30 -11.96 -7.26
N ASN A 42 -0.98 -11.80 -7.42
CA ASN A 42 -0.29 -10.56 -7.06
C ASN A 42 -0.67 -9.38 -7.96
N LEU A 43 -0.80 -9.60 -9.27
CA LEU A 43 -1.30 -8.58 -10.19
C LEU A 43 -2.72 -8.14 -9.81
N ILE A 44 -3.63 -9.09 -9.63
CA ILE A 44 -5.04 -8.80 -9.30
C ILE A 44 -5.13 -8.11 -7.93
N GLY A 45 -4.47 -8.65 -6.91
CA GLY A 45 -4.48 -8.07 -5.56
C GLY A 45 -3.86 -6.68 -5.50
N GLY A 46 -2.72 -6.48 -6.17
CA GLY A 46 -2.09 -5.16 -6.30
C GLY A 46 -2.96 -4.17 -7.06
N TRP A 47 -3.57 -4.59 -8.17
CA TRP A 47 -4.47 -3.72 -8.93
C TRP A 47 -5.71 -3.31 -8.13
N VAL A 48 -6.39 -4.27 -7.48
CA VAL A 48 -7.54 -3.97 -6.61
C VAL A 48 -7.14 -3.01 -5.49
N GLY A 49 -5.99 -3.24 -4.84
CA GLY A 49 -5.48 -2.35 -3.79
C GLY A 49 -5.21 -0.94 -4.30
N LEU A 50 -4.62 -0.78 -5.49
CA LEU A 50 -4.40 0.53 -6.11
C LEU A 50 -5.73 1.26 -6.44
N VAL A 51 -6.74 0.53 -6.90
CA VAL A 51 -8.09 1.09 -7.13
C VAL A 51 -8.69 1.57 -5.81
N VAL A 52 -8.61 0.79 -4.73
CA VAL A 52 -9.10 1.21 -3.41
C VAL A 52 -8.33 2.42 -2.90
N ALA A 53 -6.99 2.46 -3.08
CA ALA A 53 -6.18 3.62 -2.72
C ALA A 53 -6.63 4.89 -3.46
N ALA A 54 -6.89 4.79 -4.77
CA ALA A 54 -7.38 5.90 -5.56
C ALA A 54 -8.76 6.38 -5.10
N LEU A 55 -9.69 5.48 -4.78
CA LEU A 55 -11.01 5.82 -4.25
C LEU A 55 -10.92 6.52 -2.88
N LEU A 56 -10.05 6.06 -1.99
CA LEU A 56 -9.80 6.71 -0.70
C LEU A 56 -9.26 8.13 -0.87
N ILE A 57 -8.29 8.32 -1.77
CA ILE A 57 -7.73 9.65 -2.06
C ILE A 57 -8.79 10.57 -2.70
N TYR A 58 -9.59 10.04 -3.63
CA TYR A 58 -10.67 10.79 -4.28
C TYR A 58 -11.72 11.28 -3.25
N TRP A 59 -12.17 10.39 -2.35
CA TRP A 59 -13.13 10.75 -1.31
C TRP A 59 -12.53 11.50 -0.11
N ALA A 60 -11.20 11.67 -0.06
CA ALA A 60 -10.56 12.49 0.98
C ALA A 60 -10.89 13.99 0.83
N HIS A 61 -11.35 14.43 -0.36
CA HIS A 61 -11.58 15.85 -0.69
C HIS A 61 -10.36 16.71 -0.33
N GLY A 62 -9.19 16.28 -0.83
CA GLY A 62 -7.92 16.93 -0.54
C GLY A 62 -7.83 18.38 -1.03
N ASP A 63 -8.66 18.77 -1.99
CA ASP A 63 -8.82 20.14 -2.47
C ASP A 63 -9.14 21.14 -1.34
N ARG A 64 -9.87 20.70 -0.30
CA ARG A 64 -10.22 21.55 0.85
C ARG A 64 -9.08 21.72 1.86
N HIS A 65 -8.15 20.77 1.91
CA HIS A 65 -7.01 20.77 2.85
C HIS A 65 -5.76 20.11 2.21
N PRO A 66 -5.15 20.73 1.18
CA PRO A 66 -4.19 20.07 0.30
C PRO A 66 -2.90 19.64 1.03
N ALA A 67 -2.38 20.48 1.92
CA ALA A 67 -1.18 20.16 2.69
C ALA A 67 -1.40 18.96 3.64
N ALA A 68 -2.58 18.90 4.29
CA ALA A 68 -2.93 17.77 5.15
C ALA A 68 -3.12 16.49 4.33
N ALA A 69 -3.84 16.56 3.20
CA ALA A 69 -4.06 15.42 2.33
C ALA A 69 -2.72 14.83 1.84
N PHE A 70 -1.83 15.68 1.33
CA PHE A 70 -0.51 15.26 0.88
C PHE A 70 0.33 14.68 2.03
N GLY A 71 0.43 15.40 3.15
CA GLY A 71 1.26 14.99 4.29
C GLY A 71 0.85 13.64 4.86
N PHE A 72 -0.45 13.40 5.03
CA PHE A 72 -0.94 12.13 5.57
C PHE A 72 -0.89 10.98 4.56
N ALA A 73 -1.11 11.23 3.26
CA ALA A 73 -0.88 10.21 2.24
C ALA A 73 0.61 9.80 2.18
N ALA A 74 1.52 10.78 2.17
CA ALA A 74 2.95 10.52 2.18
C ALA A 74 3.38 9.75 3.44
N LEU A 75 2.86 10.14 4.62
CA LEU A 75 3.09 9.42 5.87
C LEU A 75 2.59 7.97 5.79
N GLY A 76 1.39 7.74 5.24
CA GLY A 76 0.85 6.40 5.06
C GLY A 76 1.75 5.51 4.20
N VAL A 77 2.21 6.03 3.06
CA VAL A 77 3.17 5.33 2.17
C VAL A 77 4.48 5.03 2.91
N LEU A 78 5.01 5.99 3.67
CA LEU A 78 6.26 5.81 4.41
C LEU A 78 6.13 4.69 5.46
N LEU A 79 5.07 4.72 6.28
CA LEU A 79 4.89 3.73 7.36
C LEU A 79 4.71 2.32 6.82
N ILE A 80 3.90 2.15 5.77
CA ILE A 80 3.73 0.83 5.16
C ILE A 80 5.00 0.38 4.43
N GLY A 81 5.75 1.31 3.82
CA GLY A 81 7.05 1.04 3.23
C GLY A 81 8.07 0.57 4.27
N LEU A 82 8.12 1.20 5.44
CA LEU A 82 8.96 0.77 6.57
C LEU A 82 8.55 -0.61 7.09
N PHE A 83 7.26 -0.91 7.13
CA PHE A 83 6.78 -2.26 7.47
C PHE A 83 7.26 -3.32 6.47
N HIS A 84 7.22 -3.01 5.18
CA HIS A 84 7.69 -3.88 4.11
C HIS A 84 9.22 -4.05 4.08
N ALA A 85 9.95 -2.97 4.36
CA ALA A 85 11.41 -2.98 4.45
C ALA A 85 11.91 -3.68 5.73
N GLY A 86 11.08 -3.70 6.78
CA GLY A 86 11.29 -4.48 7.99
C GLY A 86 10.82 -5.94 7.87
N PRO A 87 10.61 -6.64 9.00
CA PRO A 87 10.20 -8.05 9.00
C PRO A 87 8.73 -8.26 8.57
N GLY A 88 7.98 -7.21 8.26
CA GLY A 88 6.53 -7.27 8.13
C GLY A 88 6.03 -8.11 6.96
N ALA A 89 6.64 -7.95 5.78
CA ALA A 89 6.17 -8.63 4.56
C ALA A 89 6.57 -10.11 4.49
N PHE A 90 7.67 -10.50 5.14
CA PHE A 90 8.27 -11.83 5.03
C PHE A 90 8.45 -12.56 6.36
N GLY A 91 8.07 -11.94 7.49
CA GLY A 91 8.36 -12.43 8.84
C GLY A 91 9.75 -12.01 9.34
N ARG A 92 10.09 -12.39 10.58
CA ARG A 92 11.47 -12.26 11.09
C ARG A 92 12.38 -13.20 10.30
N ALA A 93 13.53 -12.70 9.86
CA ALA A 93 14.60 -13.56 9.35
C ALA A 93 14.99 -14.57 10.44
N GLU A 94 15.05 -15.85 10.11
CA GLU A 94 15.65 -16.83 11.01
C GLU A 94 17.13 -16.46 11.20
N THR A 95 17.58 -16.40 12.46
CA THR A 95 18.99 -16.21 12.78
C THR A 95 19.79 -17.31 12.09
N PRO A 96 20.87 -16.99 11.34
CA PRO A 96 21.75 -18.02 10.80
C PRO A 96 22.25 -18.90 11.95
N LYS A 97 22.07 -20.22 11.84
CA LYS A 97 22.68 -21.19 12.75
C LYS A 97 24.18 -21.29 12.52
#